data_AF-A0A6L3ZTK6-F1
#
_entry.id   AF-A0A6L3ZTK6-F1
#
_cell.length_a   1.000
_cell.length_b   1.000
_cell.length_c   1.000
_cell.angle_alpha   90.00
_cell.angle_beta   90.00
_cell.angle_gamma   90.00
#
_symmetry.space_group_name_H-M   'P 1'
#
loop_
_entity.id
_entity.type
_entity.pdbx_description
1 polymer ?
#
loop_
_entity_poly.entity_id
_entity_poly.type
_entity_poly.pdbx_seq_one_letter_code
_entity_poly.pdbx_strand_id
1 'polypeptide(L)'
;GKALAQLAKWLGFRVLVSDDRADLCTPEAIPGMDGYYPIAPAALLQQIEIGPRTFIAAVTRGLPVDIKLFPPLLQSQAVYIGLIGSKRRWALTEKALLEQGVSEEAIKRVHSPIGLDIAAETPQEIAVSIMAEIIHHYRGTNVP
;
A
#
# COMPACT_ATOMS: atom_id res chain seq x y z
N GLY A 1 7.02 -4.88 4.14
CA GLY A 1 6.42 -5.66 3.04
C GLY A 1 6.16 -7.09 3.46
N LYS A 2 7.21 -7.91 3.61
CA LYS A 2 7.11 -9.36 3.87
C LYS A 2 6.16 -9.76 5.01
N ALA A 3 6.34 -9.23 6.23
CA ALA A 3 5.49 -9.57 7.38
C ALA A 3 4.01 -9.26 7.13
N LEU A 4 3.72 -8.09 6.54
CA LEU A 4 2.37 -7.68 6.15
C LEU A 4 1.78 -8.62 5.10
N ALA A 5 2.54 -8.95 4.06
CA ALA A 5 2.08 -9.82 2.99
C ALA A 5 1.75 -11.24 3.49
N GLN A 6 2.60 -11.78 4.38
CA GLN A 6 2.37 -13.07 5.03
C GLN A 6 1.14 -13.06 5.94
N LEU A 7 0.96 -12.02 6.76
CA LEU A 7 -0.21 -11.89 7.63
C LEU A 7 -1.49 -11.73 6.80
N ALA A 8 -1.47 -10.90 5.76
CA ALA A 8 -2.61 -10.74 4.84
C ALA A 8 -3.00 -12.08 4.20
N LYS A 9 -2.00 -12.89 3.78
CA LYS A 9 -2.25 -14.21 3.21
C LYS A 9 -2.86 -15.16 4.23
N TRP A 10 -2.34 -15.18 5.46
CA TRP A 10 -2.89 -15.97 6.56
C TRP A 10 -4.34 -15.60 6.88
N LEU A 11 -4.69 -14.31 6.79
CA LEU A 11 -6.05 -13.78 6.95
C LEU A 11 -6.99 -14.08 5.77
N GLY A 12 -6.51 -14.78 4.73
CA GLY A 12 -7.32 -15.21 3.59
C GLY A 12 -7.43 -14.19 2.44
N PHE A 13 -6.62 -13.13 2.44
CA PHE A 13 -6.59 -12.21 1.31
C PHE A 13 -5.86 -12.83 0.11
N ARG A 14 -6.28 -12.45 -1.11
CA ARG A 14 -5.46 -12.59 -2.31
C ARG A 14 -4.37 -11.52 -2.25
N VAL A 15 -3.11 -11.91 -2.25
CA VAL A 15 -1.97 -10.99 -2.05
C VAL A 15 -1.11 -10.94 -3.30
N LEU A 16 -0.97 -9.75 -3.87
CA LEU A 16 -0.05 -9.44 -4.95
C LEU A 16 1.07 -8.56 -4.40
N VAL A 17 2.32 -8.87 -4.71
CA VAL A 17 3.49 -8.09 -4.27
C VAL A 17 4.20 -7.46 -5.45
N SER A 18 4.66 -6.22 -5.28
CA SER A 18 5.48 -5.52 -6.25
C SER A 18 6.64 -4.81 -5.56
N ASP A 19 7.85 -4.99 -6.10
CA ASP A 19 9.07 -4.28 -5.71
C ASP A 19 9.95 -4.14 -6.96
N ASP A 20 10.65 -3.02 -7.10
CA ASP A 20 11.56 -2.78 -8.22
C ASP A 20 12.86 -3.58 -8.10
N ARG A 21 13.10 -4.19 -6.94
CA ARG A 21 14.21 -5.11 -6.68
C ARG A 21 13.74 -6.55 -6.86
N ALA A 22 14.07 -7.12 -8.01
CA ALA A 22 13.59 -8.44 -8.42
C ALA A 22 13.91 -9.55 -7.41
N ASP A 23 15.04 -9.47 -6.72
CA ASP A 23 15.48 -10.41 -5.68
C ASP A 23 14.58 -10.42 -4.42
N LEU A 24 13.82 -9.35 -4.18
CA LEU A 24 12.89 -9.25 -3.05
C LEU A 24 11.44 -9.55 -3.42
N CYS A 25 11.16 -9.70 -4.72
CA CYS A 25 9.83 -9.97 -5.27
C CYS A 25 9.77 -11.36 -5.91
N THR A 26 10.15 -12.38 -5.14
CA THR A 26 10.13 -13.78 -5.58
C THR A 26 9.44 -14.70 -4.55
N PRO A 27 9.02 -15.92 -4.94
CA PRO A 27 8.54 -16.93 -4.01
C PRO A 27 9.52 -17.29 -2.89
N GLU A 28 10.82 -17.24 -3.16
CA GLU A 28 11.86 -17.52 -2.16
C GLU A 28 11.94 -16.38 -1.13
N ALA A 29 11.86 -15.13 -1.59
CA ALA A 29 11.91 -13.96 -0.72
C ALA A 29 10.64 -13.81 0.13
N ILE A 30 9.46 -13.99 -0.48
CA ILE A 30 8.15 -13.84 0.15
C ILE A 30 7.24 -15.01 -0.30
N PRO A 31 7.30 -16.16 0.38
CA PRO A 31 6.59 -17.36 -0.07
C PRO A 31 5.08 -17.25 0.06
N GLY A 32 4.37 -17.88 -0.90
CA GLY A 32 2.94 -18.12 -0.84
C GLY A 32 2.05 -16.96 -1.30
N MET A 33 2.58 -15.98 -2.03
CA MET A 33 1.78 -14.89 -2.60
C MET A 33 1.07 -15.35 -3.89
N ASP A 34 -0.01 -14.67 -4.25
CA ASP A 34 -0.83 -15.00 -5.43
C ASP A 34 -0.32 -14.35 -6.72
N GLY A 35 0.68 -13.47 -6.62
CA GLY A 35 1.34 -12.87 -7.77
C GLY A 35 2.55 -12.02 -7.37
N TYR A 36 3.57 -12.08 -8.22
CA TYR A 36 4.86 -11.40 -8.04
C TYR A 36 5.11 -10.49 -9.23
N TYR A 37 5.30 -9.20 -8.96
CA TYR A 37 5.49 -8.17 -9.97
C TYR A 37 6.81 -7.42 -9.69
N PRO A 38 7.97 -7.98 -10.13
CA PRO A 38 9.30 -7.40 -9.94
C PRO A 38 9.52 -6.19 -10.86
N ILE A 39 8.67 -5.18 -10.71
CA ILE A 39 8.61 -3.97 -11.53
C ILE A 39 8.46 -2.76 -10.62
N ALA A 40 8.65 -1.56 -11.18
CA ALA A 40 8.34 -0.33 -10.48
C ALA A 40 6.86 -0.34 -10.03
N PRO A 41 6.53 -0.06 -8.76
CA PRO A 41 5.16 -0.07 -8.27
C PRO A 41 4.19 0.81 -9.07
N ALA A 42 4.67 1.92 -9.65
CA ALA A 42 3.88 2.79 -10.52
C ALA A 42 3.43 2.12 -11.83
N ALA A 43 4.18 1.12 -12.32
CA ALA A 43 3.84 0.36 -13.53
C ALA A 43 2.85 -0.79 -13.25
N LEU A 44 2.57 -1.10 -11.99
CA LEU A 44 1.68 -2.20 -11.60
C LEU A 44 0.27 -2.06 -12.18
N LEU A 45 -0.23 -0.83 -12.26
CA LEU A 45 -1.56 -0.49 -12.82
C LEU A 45 -1.72 -0.85 -14.30
N GLN A 46 -0.61 -1.09 -15.02
CA GLN A 46 -0.65 -1.53 -16.42
C GLN A 46 -0.77 -3.05 -16.54
N GLN A 47 -0.53 -3.80 -15.46
CA GLN A 47 -0.52 -5.26 -15.46
C GLN A 47 -1.70 -5.88 -14.71
N ILE A 48 -2.30 -5.15 -13.77
CA ILE A 48 -3.44 -5.62 -12.99
C ILE A 48 -4.54 -4.57 -12.92
N GLU A 49 -5.78 -5.06 -12.90
CA GLU A 49 -6.94 -4.22 -12.62
C GLU A 49 -7.03 -3.96 -11.11
N ILE A 50 -7.02 -2.68 -10.74
CA ILE A 50 -7.22 -2.24 -9.35
C ILE A 50 -8.65 -1.73 -9.22
N GLY A 51 -9.51 -2.61 -8.71
CA GLY A 51 -10.94 -2.37 -8.54
C GLY A 51 -11.36 -2.00 -7.11
N PRO A 52 -12.69 -1.88 -6.88
CA PRO A 52 -13.29 -1.42 -5.62
C PRO A 52 -13.21 -2.42 -4.46
N ARG A 53 -12.52 -3.55 -4.63
CA ARG A 53 -12.23 -4.51 -3.56
C ARG A 53 -10.72 -4.63 -3.27
N THR A 54 -9.91 -3.77 -3.89
CA THR A 54 -8.46 -3.79 -3.76
C THR A 54 -8.01 -2.82 -2.67
N PHE A 55 -7.26 -3.33 -1.71
CA PHE A 55 -6.60 -2.57 -0.66
C PHE A 55 -5.13 -2.44 -1.01
N ILE A 56 -4.60 -1.22 -0.99
CA ILE A 56 -3.21 -0.94 -1.32
C ILE A 56 -2.46 -0.53 -0.06
N ALA A 57 -1.42 -1.28 0.28
CA ALA A 57 -0.46 -0.92 1.32
C ALA A 57 0.89 -0.58 0.69
N ALA A 58 1.16 0.71 0.51
CA ALA A 58 2.42 1.22 -0.01
C ALA A 58 3.50 1.15 1.09
N VAL A 59 4.26 0.06 1.11
CA VAL A 59 5.39 -0.15 2.04
C VAL A 59 6.71 0.20 1.36
N THR A 60 6.84 1.46 0.97
CA THR A 60 7.92 2.00 0.11
C THR A 60 9.06 2.62 0.91
N ARG A 61 10.21 2.80 0.24
CA ARG A 61 11.50 3.23 0.83
C ARG A 61 11.72 4.74 0.94
N GLY A 62 10.75 5.57 0.57
CA GLY A 62 10.87 7.02 0.75
C GLY A 62 10.13 7.85 -0.29
N LEU A 63 10.19 9.17 -0.06
CA LEU A 63 9.57 10.21 -0.87
C LEU A 63 9.79 10.06 -2.40
N PRO A 64 10.99 9.72 -2.92
CA PRO A 64 11.17 9.63 -4.38
C PRO A 64 10.33 8.54 -5.05
N VAL A 65 10.03 7.46 -4.32
CA VAL A 65 9.18 6.37 -4.80
C VAL A 65 7.71 6.76 -4.67
N ASP A 66 7.34 7.39 -3.55
CA ASP A 66 5.96 7.81 -3.27
C ASP A 66 5.43 8.78 -4.32
N ILE A 67 6.23 9.80 -4.66
CA ILE A 67 5.88 10.82 -5.64
C ILE A 67 5.57 10.20 -7.01
N LYS A 68 6.27 9.11 -7.39
CA LYS A 68 6.03 8.42 -8.67
C LYS A 68 4.86 7.43 -8.59
N LEU A 69 4.64 6.86 -7.40
CA LEU A 69 3.63 5.84 -7.16
C LEU A 69 2.22 6.42 -7.12
N PHE A 70 2.01 7.51 -6.37
CA PHE A 70 0.65 7.98 -6.07
C PHE A 70 -0.13 8.54 -7.26
N PRO A 71 0.44 9.33 -8.19
CA PRO A 71 -0.36 9.91 -9.28
C PRO A 71 -1.18 8.88 -10.07
N PRO A 72 -0.60 7.77 -10.57
CA PRO A 72 -1.40 6.75 -11.25
C PRO A 72 -2.26 5.93 -10.26
N LEU A 73 -1.79 5.71 -9.03
CA LEU A 73 -2.54 4.96 -8.01
C LEU A 73 -3.86 5.64 -7.63
N LEU A 74 -3.83 6.96 -7.53
CA LEU A 74 -4.97 7.81 -7.19
C LEU A 74 -6.02 7.90 -8.31
N GLN A 75 -5.68 7.45 -9.52
CA GLN A 75 -6.65 7.27 -10.61
C GLN A 75 -7.38 5.91 -10.53
N SER A 76 -6.91 4.98 -9.70
CA SER A 76 -7.54 3.67 -9.54
C SER A 76 -8.81 3.70 -8.70
N GLN A 77 -9.59 2.62 -8.78
CA GLN A 77 -10.79 2.41 -7.97
C GLN A 77 -10.49 1.71 -6.64
N ALA A 78 -9.23 1.64 -6.19
CA ALA A 78 -8.91 1.05 -4.90
C ALA A 78 -9.76 1.64 -3.77
N VAL A 79 -10.33 0.76 -2.95
CA VAL A 79 -11.17 1.14 -1.81
C VAL A 79 -10.34 1.73 -0.66
N TYR A 80 -9.06 1.37 -0.62
CA TYR A 80 -8.15 1.80 0.41
C TYR A 80 -6.75 1.98 -0.17
N ILE A 81 -6.12 3.10 0.16
CA ILE A 81 -4.75 3.41 -0.23
C ILE A 81 -4.03 3.91 1.02
N GLY A 82 -3.13 3.11 1.57
CA GLY A 82 -2.34 3.47 2.74
C GLY A 82 -0.84 3.58 2.43
N LEU A 83 -0.16 4.53 3.07
CA LEU A 83 1.28 4.73 2.98
C LEU A 83 1.96 4.49 4.32
N ILE A 84 3.02 3.68 4.32
CA ILE A 84 3.90 3.59 5.49
C ILE A 84 4.79 4.84 5.62
N GLY A 85 4.94 5.32 6.85
CA GLY A 85 5.91 6.35 7.17
C GLY A 85 5.36 7.37 8.17
N SER A 86 6.22 8.32 8.56
CA SER A 86 5.82 9.38 9.49
C SER A 86 4.88 10.39 8.85
N LYS A 87 4.09 11.09 9.69
CA LYS A 87 3.29 12.26 9.29
C LYS A 87 4.12 13.29 8.52
N ARG A 88 5.38 13.49 8.92
CA ARG A 88 6.33 14.38 8.23
C ARG A 88 6.64 13.92 6.80
N ARG A 89 6.89 12.61 6.59
CA ARG A 89 7.12 12.07 5.24
C ARG A 89 5.88 12.27 4.37
N TRP A 90 4.70 12.04 4.93
CA TRP A 90 3.45 12.26 4.20
C TRP A 90 3.27 13.72 3.80
N ALA A 91 3.45 14.67 4.72
CA ALA A 91 3.31 16.10 4.41
C ALA A 91 4.25 16.55 3.27
N LEU A 92 5.48 16.01 3.21
CA LEU A 92 6.41 16.27 2.10
C LEU A 92 5.93 15.65 0.79
N THR A 93 5.33 14.47 0.86
CA THR A 93 4.77 13.76 -0.30
C THR A 93 3.55 14.51 -0.85
N GLU A 94 2.61 14.86 0.02
CA GLU A 94 1.43 15.66 -0.29
C GLU A 94 1.81 16.97 -0.99
N LYS A 95 2.76 17.72 -0.41
CA LYS A 95 3.27 18.95 -1.04
C LYS A 95 3.78 18.71 -2.46
N ALA A 96 4.61 17.69 -2.65
CA ALA A 96 5.17 17.37 -3.97
C ALA A 96 4.11 16.90 -4.97
N LEU A 97 3.06 16.20 -4.52
CA LEU A 97 1.95 15.77 -5.36
C LEU A 97 1.08 16.96 -5.79
N LEU A 98 0.81 17.90 -4.88
CA LEU A 98 0.11 19.15 -5.20
C LEU A 98 0.89 19.98 -6.23
N GLU A 99 2.21 20.11 -6.07
CA GLU A 99 3.10 20.78 -7.03
C GLU A 99 3.08 20.12 -8.43
N GLN A 100 2.74 18.82 -8.52
CA GLN A 100 2.56 18.08 -9.77
C GLN A 100 1.13 18.14 -10.33
N GLY A 101 0.23 18.88 -9.67
CA GLY A 101 -1.15 19.05 -10.12
C GLY A 101 -2.10 17.92 -9.71
N VAL A 102 -1.72 17.06 -8.76
CA VAL A 102 -2.67 16.11 -8.16
C VAL A 102 -3.65 16.88 -7.28
N SER A 103 -4.94 16.70 -7.49
CA SER A 103 -6.00 17.38 -6.72
C SER A 103 -5.96 17.00 -5.23
N GLU A 104 -6.32 17.94 -4.35
CA GLU A 104 -6.48 17.68 -2.91
C GLU A 104 -7.48 16.55 -2.63
N GLU A 105 -8.58 16.46 -3.38
CA GLU A 105 -9.60 15.40 -3.23
C GLU A 105 -9.00 14.01 -3.45
N ALA A 106 -8.15 13.86 -4.47
CA ALA A 106 -7.45 12.62 -4.73
C ALA A 106 -6.45 12.31 -3.61
N ILE A 107 -5.66 13.29 -3.16
CA ILE A 107 -4.68 13.11 -2.07
C ILE A 107 -5.36 12.70 -0.77
N LYS A 108 -6.56 13.23 -0.45
CA LYS A 108 -7.35 12.86 0.74
C LYS A 108 -7.75 11.38 0.79
N ARG A 109 -7.65 10.64 -0.32
CA ARG A 109 -7.85 9.18 -0.34
C ARG A 109 -6.70 8.40 0.31
N VAL A 110 -5.56 9.03 0.57
CA VAL A 110 -4.38 8.35 1.14
C VAL A 110 -4.41 8.38 2.66
N HIS A 111 -4.31 7.19 3.26
CA HIS A 111 -4.16 6.98 4.69
C HIS A 111 -2.68 6.97 5.07
N SER A 112 -2.22 7.95 5.84
CA SER A 112 -0.82 8.02 6.27
C SER A 112 -0.65 8.72 7.63
N PRO A 113 0.06 8.12 8.60
CA PRO A 113 0.63 6.78 8.57
C PRO A 113 -0.44 5.69 8.44
N ILE A 114 -0.15 4.66 7.65
CA ILE A 114 -0.97 3.45 7.57
C ILE A 114 -0.87 2.62 8.85
N GLY A 115 -1.99 2.09 9.31
CA GLY A 115 -2.15 1.24 10.49
C GLY A 115 -2.73 1.97 11.70
N LEU A 116 -3.41 1.20 12.56
CA LEU A 116 -3.90 1.69 13.85
C LEU A 116 -2.74 2.01 14.81
N ASP A 117 -2.88 3.09 15.59
CA ASP A 117 -1.89 3.45 16.59
C ASP A 117 -1.95 2.51 17.80
N ILE A 118 -1.12 1.46 17.74
CA ILE A 118 -0.96 0.45 18.79
C ILE A 118 0.46 0.45 19.39
N ALA A 119 1.20 1.56 19.21
CA ALA A 119 2.62 1.65 19.58
C ALA A 119 3.50 0.52 19.00
N ALA A 120 3.22 0.10 17.76
CA ALA A 120 3.96 -0.96 17.09
C ALA A 120 5.42 -0.57 16.80
N GLU A 121 6.36 -1.46 17.08
CA GLU A 121 7.79 -1.25 16.84
C GLU A 121 8.36 -2.27 15.86
N THR A 122 7.94 -3.53 15.96
CA THR A 122 8.46 -4.61 15.11
C THR A 122 7.72 -4.69 13.77
N PRO A 123 8.34 -5.22 12.70
CA PRO A 123 7.64 -5.44 11.42
C PRO A 123 6.35 -6.26 11.53
N GLN A 124 6.28 -7.18 12.50
CA GLN A 124 5.11 -8.02 12.77
C GLN A 124 4.00 -7.23 13.45
N GLU A 125 4.32 -6.41 14.45
CA GLU A 125 3.35 -5.51 15.09
C GLU A 125 2.82 -4.47 14.11
N ILE A 126 3.69 -3.90 13.28
CA ILE A 126 3.30 -2.98 12.21
C ILE A 126 2.38 -3.70 11.22
N ALA A 127 2.66 -4.96 10.87
CA ALA A 127 1.77 -5.74 10.02
C ALA A 127 0.37 -5.93 10.67
N VAL A 128 0.31 -6.22 11.98
CA VAL A 128 -0.95 -6.32 12.73
C VAL A 128 -1.71 -5.00 12.72
N SER A 129 -1.02 -3.90 13.02
CA SER A 129 -1.58 -2.53 12.99
C SER A 129 -2.22 -2.21 11.63
N ILE A 130 -1.51 -2.48 10.53
CA ILE A 130 -2.00 -2.24 9.17
C ILE A 130 -3.17 -3.14 8.82
N MET A 131 -3.07 -4.45 9.11
CA MET A 131 -4.17 -5.38 8.80
C MET A 131 -5.42 -5.11 9.64
N ALA A 132 -5.27 -4.63 10.88
CA ALA A 132 -6.40 -4.21 11.70
C ALA A 132 -7.14 -3.03 11.07
N GLU A 133 -6.44 -2.02 10.56
CA GLU A 133 -7.05 -0.91 9.83
C GLU A 133 -7.71 -1.39 8.52
N ILE A 134 -7.04 -2.24 7.74
CA ILE A 134 -7.60 -2.80 6.49
C ILE A 134 -8.88 -3.60 6.79
N ILE A 135 -8.90 -4.44 7.82
CA ILE A 135 -10.08 -5.20 8.22
C ILE A 135 -11.20 -4.27 8.68
N HIS A 136 -10.87 -3.22 9.44
CA HIS A 136 -11.83 -2.21 9.87
C HIS A 136 -12.50 -1.55 8.65
N HIS A 137 -11.71 -1.12 7.66
CA HIS A 137 -12.22 -0.59 6.41
C HIS A 137 -13.04 -1.62 5.64
N TYR A 138 -12.55 -2.85 5.49
CA TYR A 138 -13.25 -3.93 4.79
C TYR A 138 -14.62 -4.23 5.38
N ARG A 139 -14.74 -4.30 6.72
CA ARG A 139 -15.99 -4.59 7.41
C ARG A 139 -16.89 -3.36 7.55
N GLY A 140 -16.31 -2.17 7.72
CA GLY A 140 -17.04 -0.92 7.90
C GLY A 140 -17.61 -0.33 6.61
N THR A 141 -17.05 -0.67 5.45
CA THR A 141 -17.48 -0.10 4.16
C THR A 141 -18.66 -0.84 3.50
N ASN A 142 -19.22 -1.90 4.11
CA ASN A 142 -20.25 -2.75 3.48
C ASN A 142 -19.91 -3.11 2.02
N VAL A 143 -18.62 -3.27 1.71
CA VAL A 143 -18.17 -3.71 0.39
C VAL A 143 -18.58 -5.19 0.28
N PRO A 144 -19.52 -5.54 -0.62
CA PRO A 144 -20.02 -6.90 -0.73
C PRO A 144 -18.94 -7.92 -1.15
#